data_AF-A0A428XMT4-F1
#
_entry.id   AF-A0A428XMT4-F1
#
_cell.length_a   1.000
_cell.length_b   1.000
_cell.length_c   1.000
_cell.angle_alpha   90.00
_cell.angle_beta   90.00
_cell.angle_gamma   90.00
#
_symmetry.space_group_name_H-M   'P 1'
#
loop_
_entity.id
_entity.type
_entity.pdbx_description
1 polymer ?
#
loop_
_entity_poly.entity_id
_entity_poly.type
_entity_poly.pdbx_seq_one_letter_code
_entity_poly.pdbx_strand_id
1 'polypeptide(L)'
;ADLADQDGEFDPDDVESPADLVHGDLEAGLAWAAAGVCVLQQSLPYPFRDVLPYGETDNRPAHRVVYAYANLLQLKHPRKAAAWFTAMVYLNPMDNMGARFQAPGGPSSHLPFGL
;
A
#
# COMPACT_ATOMS: atom_id res chain seq x y z
N ALA A 1 -26.60 20.63 22.32
CA ALA A 1 -25.34 21.33 22.06
C ALA A 1 -25.36 21.69 20.58
N ASP A 2 -25.13 22.97 20.32
CA ASP A 2 -25.37 23.66 19.05
C ASP A 2 -24.47 23.15 17.93
N LEU A 3 -25.00 23.00 16.72
CA LEU A 3 -24.27 22.57 15.51
C LEU A 3 -23.89 23.76 14.62
N ALA A 4 -23.98 24.99 15.13
CA ALA A 4 -23.96 26.22 14.33
C ALA A 4 -22.61 26.99 14.31
N ASP A 5 -21.51 26.39 14.78
CA ASP A 5 -20.21 27.10 14.89
C ASP A 5 -19.05 26.40 14.13
N GLN A 6 -19.29 25.86 12.93
CA GLN A 6 -18.21 25.34 12.06
C GLN A 6 -18.09 26.07 10.73
N ASP A 7 -18.54 27.32 10.68
CA ASP A 7 -18.41 28.18 9.52
C ASP A 7 -17.10 28.97 9.68
N GLY A 8 -15.97 28.25 9.67
CA GLY A 8 -14.66 28.87 9.51
C GLY A 8 -14.70 29.73 8.25
N GLU A 9 -14.39 31.01 8.39
CA GLU A 9 -14.34 31.97 7.29
C GLU A 9 -13.49 31.39 6.15
N PHE A 10 -14.12 31.20 4.98
CA PHE A 10 -13.44 30.67 3.80
C PHE A 10 -12.34 31.65 3.39
N ASP A 11 -11.09 31.35 3.75
CA ASP A 11 -9.93 32.09 3.31
C ASP A 11 -9.53 31.62 1.90
N PRO A 12 -9.69 32.44 0.86
CA PRO A 12 -9.34 32.08 -0.51
C PRO A 12 -7.82 31.93 -0.71
N ASP A 13 -7.00 32.33 0.26
CA ASP A 13 -5.55 32.08 0.27
C ASP A 13 -5.17 30.78 1.01
N ASP A 14 -6.12 30.13 1.72
CA ASP A 14 -5.97 28.81 2.36
C ASP A 14 -6.41 27.66 1.43
N VAL A 15 -6.36 27.89 0.12
CA VAL A 15 -6.57 26.87 -0.89
C VAL A 15 -5.35 25.97 -0.90
N GLU A 16 -5.45 24.80 -0.26
CA GLU A 16 -4.41 23.78 -0.29
C GLU A 16 -3.92 23.60 -1.72
N SER A 17 -2.60 23.80 -1.91
CA SER A 17 -1.96 23.59 -3.21
C SER A 17 -2.32 22.19 -3.72
N PRO A 18 -2.56 22.01 -5.03
CA PRO A 18 -2.77 20.68 -5.60
C PRO A 18 -1.66 19.68 -5.23
N ALA A 19 -0.43 20.16 -5.00
CA ALA A 19 0.67 19.32 -4.51
C ALA A 19 0.51 18.93 -3.04
N ASP A 20 -0.05 19.80 -2.20
CA ASP A 20 -0.29 19.55 -0.78
C ASP A 20 -1.52 18.65 -0.58
N LEU A 21 -2.58 18.80 -1.40
CA LEU A 21 -3.70 17.87 -1.48
C LEU A 21 -3.22 16.46 -1.85
N VAL A 22 -2.39 16.34 -2.89
CA VAL A 22 -1.83 15.04 -3.33
C VAL A 22 -0.88 14.46 -2.26
N HIS A 23 -0.17 15.29 -1.50
CA HIS A 23 0.69 14.82 -0.41
C HIS A 23 -0.11 14.40 0.83
N GLY A 24 -1.15 15.15 1.18
CA GLY A 24 -2.10 14.83 2.25
C GLY A 24 -2.85 13.53 1.97
N ASP A 25 -3.33 13.35 0.74
CA ASP A 25 -3.97 12.11 0.27
C ASP A 25 -3.01 10.92 0.32
N LEU A 26 -1.72 11.14 0.04
CA LEU A 26 -0.70 10.09 0.12
C LEU A 26 -0.41 9.66 1.56
N GLU A 27 -0.21 10.60 2.48
CA GLU A 27 0.06 10.28 3.89
C GLU A 27 -1.16 9.61 4.53
N ALA A 28 -2.37 10.12 4.26
CA ALA A 28 -3.61 9.50 4.69
C ALA A 28 -3.69 8.07 4.12
N GLY A 29 -3.55 7.89 2.81
CA GLY A 29 -3.58 6.59 2.15
C GLY A 29 -2.55 5.60 2.73
N LEU A 30 -1.34 6.06 3.01
CA LEU A 30 -0.29 5.25 3.64
C LEU A 30 -0.71 4.83 5.05
N ALA A 31 -1.32 5.71 5.84
CA ALA A 31 -1.82 5.40 7.18
C ALA A 31 -2.96 4.36 7.13
N TRP A 32 -3.91 4.49 6.21
CA TRP A 32 -4.97 3.50 5.99
C TRP A 32 -4.39 2.14 5.58
N ALA A 33 -3.44 2.12 4.66
CA ALA A 33 -2.79 0.89 4.22
C ALA A 33 -1.98 0.23 5.36
N ALA A 34 -1.29 1.03 6.17
CA ALA A 34 -0.57 0.55 7.35
C ALA A 34 -1.52 -0.07 8.38
N ALA A 35 -2.66 0.58 8.65
CA ALA A 35 -3.69 0.03 9.53
C ALA A 35 -4.21 -1.33 9.01
N GLY A 36 -4.41 -1.45 7.69
CA GLY A 36 -4.75 -2.73 7.06
C GLY A 36 -3.71 -3.82 7.30
N VAL A 37 -2.41 -3.50 7.20
CA VAL A 37 -1.33 -4.46 7.50
C VAL A 37 -1.36 -4.87 8.97
N CYS A 38 -1.64 -3.94 9.89
CA CYS A 38 -1.80 -4.27 11.31
C CYS A 38 -2.98 -5.23 11.56
N VAL A 39 -4.13 -4.99 10.93
CA VAL A 39 -5.29 -5.89 11.03
C VAL A 39 -4.93 -7.29 10.50
N LEU A 40 -4.23 -7.36 9.36
CA LEU A 40 -3.73 -8.63 8.83
C LEU A 40 -2.82 -9.33 9.85
N GLN A 41 -1.84 -8.64 10.42
CA GLN A 41 -0.94 -9.21 11.43
C GLN A 41 -1.70 -9.77 12.65
N GLN A 42 -2.73 -9.05 13.11
CA GLN A 42 -3.56 -9.47 14.25
C GLN A 42 -4.53 -10.62 13.93
N SER A 43 -4.92 -10.77 12.67
CA SER A 43 -5.76 -11.89 12.22
C SER A 43 -5.01 -13.22 12.17
N LEU A 44 -3.67 -13.20 12.22
CA LEU A 44 -2.84 -14.39 12.18
C LEU A 44 -2.58 -14.92 13.60
N PRO A 45 -2.54 -16.25 13.79
CA PRO A 45 -2.25 -16.84 15.09
C PRO A 45 -0.86 -16.42 15.56
N TYR A 46 -0.70 -16.07 16.84
CA TYR A 46 0.59 -15.70 17.39
C TYR A 46 1.29 -16.90 18.05
N PRO A 47 2.55 -17.23 17.68
CA PRO A 47 3.35 -16.65 16.59
C PRO A 47 2.99 -17.29 15.23
N PHE A 48 2.87 -16.46 14.19
CA PHE A 48 2.67 -16.97 12.84
C PHE A 48 4.03 -17.36 12.27
N ARG A 49 4.23 -18.65 12.00
CA ARG A 49 5.48 -19.21 11.45
C ARG A 49 5.27 -19.95 10.13
N ASP A 50 4.04 -19.97 9.64
CA ASP A 50 3.65 -20.70 8.45
C ASP A 50 3.53 -19.76 7.24
N VAL A 51 3.12 -20.30 6.09
CA VAL A 51 2.76 -19.52 4.89
C VAL A 51 1.24 -19.43 4.81
N LEU A 52 0.71 -18.31 4.29
CA LEU A 52 -0.74 -18.20 4.06
C LEU A 52 -1.21 -19.30 3.11
N PRO A 53 -2.33 -20.00 3.42
CA PRO A 53 -2.89 -21.02 2.54
C PRO A 53 -3.07 -20.51 1.11
N TYR A 54 -2.76 -21.36 0.14
CA TYR A 54 -2.92 -21.06 -1.27
C TYR A 54 -4.34 -21.39 -1.73
N GLY A 55 -5.05 -20.38 -2.27
CA GLY A 55 -6.37 -20.54 -2.89
C GLY A 55 -6.87 -19.21 -3.49
N GLU A 56 -7.60 -19.25 -4.63
CA GLU A 56 -8.02 -18.07 -5.41
C GLU A 56 -8.82 -17.01 -4.64
N THR A 57 -9.40 -17.38 -3.51
CA THR A 57 -10.27 -16.52 -2.68
C THR A 57 -9.73 -16.21 -1.30
N ASP A 58 -8.75 -16.95 -0.78
CA ASP A 58 -8.47 -16.95 0.66
C ASP A 58 -7.39 -15.93 1.07
N ASN A 59 -6.29 -15.85 0.32
CA ASN A 59 -5.17 -14.97 0.65
C ASN A 59 -5.14 -13.65 -0.12
N ARG A 60 -5.99 -13.48 -1.15
CA ARG A 60 -6.02 -12.26 -1.98
C ARG A 60 -6.24 -10.96 -1.20
N PRO A 61 -7.14 -10.91 -0.18
CA PRO A 61 -7.28 -9.71 0.64
C PRO A 61 -5.98 -9.32 1.36
N ALA A 62 -5.25 -10.30 1.89
CA ALA A 62 -3.95 -10.08 2.53
C ALA A 62 -2.92 -9.54 1.52
N HIS A 63 -2.83 -10.13 0.33
CA HIS A 63 -1.95 -9.65 -0.73
C HIS A 63 -2.29 -8.22 -1.17
N ARG A 64 -3.58 -7.88 -1.31
CA ARG A 64 -4.03 -6.53 -1.71
C ARG A 64 -3.62 -5.47 -0.70
N VAL A 65 -3.82 -5.75 0.59
CA VAL A 65 -3.42 -4.85 1.68
C VAL A 65 -1.92 -4.61 1.68
N VAL A 66 -1.12 -5.68 1.59
CA VAL A 66 0.34 -5.56 1.60
C VAL A 66 0.85 -4.83 0.34
N TYR A 67 0.24 -5.12 -0.82
CA TYR A 67 0.59 -4.45 -2.07
C TYR A 67 0.27 -2.95 -2.03
N ALA A 68 -0.92 -2.58 -1.54
CA ALA A 68 -1.32 -1.18 -1.42
C ALA A 68 -0.34 -0.40 -0.52
N TYR A 69 0.04 -0.99 0.62
CA TYR A 69 1.03 -0.39 1.50
C TYR A 69 2.39 -0.23 0.83
N ALA A 70 2.91 -1.28 0.18
CA ALA A 70 4.19 -1.24 -0.52
C ALA A 70 4.20 -0.21 -1.67
N ASN A 71 3.12 -0.15 -2.45
CA ASN A 71 2.99 0.77 -3.59
C ASN A 71 2.95 2.23 -3.14
N LEU A 72 2.19 2.57 -2.10
CA LEU A 72 2.17 3.93 -1.55
C LEU A 72 3.50 4.27 -0.88
N LEU A 73 4.10 3.32 -0.14
CA LEU A 73 5.40 3.49 0.49
C LEU A 73 6.50 3.76 -0.55
N GLN A 74 6.40 3.20 -1.76
CA GLN A 74 7.43 3.38 -2.79
C GLN A 74 7.56 4.84 -3.25
N LEU A 75 6.47 5.60 -3.20
CA LEU A 75 6.44 7.01 -3.63
C LEU A 75 7.30 7.88 -2.71
N LYS A 76 7.40 7.54 -1.42
CA LYS A 76 8.20 8.27 -0.42
C LYS A 76 9.54 7.61 -0.12
N HIS A 77 9.56 6.28 -0.08
CA HIS A 77 10.67 5.47 0.40
C HIS A 77 10.87 4.20 -0.45
N PRO A 78 11.34 4.33 -1.71
CA PRO A 78 11.43 3.21 -2.66
C PRO A 78 12.30 2.05 -2.14
N ARG A 79 13.39 2.37 -1.42
CA ARG A 79 14.26 1.34 -0.81
C ARG A 79 13.56 0.54 0.29
N LYS A 80 12.65 1.17 1.05
CA LYS A 80 11.88 0.47 2.09
C LYS A 80 10.78 -0.37 1.43
N ALA A 81 10.09 0.16 0.43
CA ALA A 81 9.08 -0.55 -0.34
C ALA A 81 9.61 -1.80 -1.04
N ALA A 82 10.84 -1.75 -1.54
CA ALA A 82 11.51 -2.89 -2.18
C ALA A 82 11.49 -4.17 -1.31
N ALA A 83 11.73 -4.06 -0.01
CA ALA A 83 11.71 -5.19 0.91
C ALA A 83 10.31 -5.83 1.00
N TRP A 84 9.25 -5.01 0.94
CA TRP A 84 7.86 -5.49 0.93
C TRP A 84 7.54 -6.24 -0.35
N PHE A 85 7.93 -5.70 -1.51
CA PHE A 85 7.72 -6.38 -2.79
C PHE A 85 8.48 -7.71 -2.86
N THR A 86 9.72 -7.76 -2.35
CA THR A 86 10.47 -9.02 -2.23
C THR A 86 9.73 -10.02 -1.34
N ALA A 87 9.25 -9.60 -0.16
CA ALA A 87 8.50 -10.48 0.74
C ALA A 87 7.22 -11.01 0.07
N MET A 88 6.50 -10.19 -0.69
CA MET A 88 5.31 -10.60 -1.43
C MET A 88 5.59 -11.66 -2.50
N VAL A 89 6.74 -11.60 -3.17
CA VAL A 89 7.16 -12.62 -4.14
C VAL A 89 7.34 -13.98 -3.46
N TYR A 90 7.91 -14.01 -2.26
CA TYR A 90 8.08 -15.24 -1.49
C TYR A 90 6.79 -15.72 -0.82
N LEU A 91 5.87 -14.80 -0.51
CA LEU A 91 4.57 -15.13 0.08
C LEU A 91 3.69 -15.92 -0.90
N ASN A 92 3.66 -15.51 -2.17
CA ASN A 92 2.97 -16.25 -3.23
C ASN A 92 3.64 -15.96 -4.60
N PRO A 93 4.54 -16.84 -5.08
CA PRO A 93 5.26 -16.61 -6.32
C PRO A 93 4.36 -16.48 -7.56
N MET A 94 3.20 -17.17 -7.57
CA MET A 94 2.30 -17.24 -8.73
C MET A 94 1.32 -16.07 -8.79
N ASP A 95 0.75 -15.67 -7.65
CA ASP A 95 -0.20 -14.55 -7.53
C ASP A 95 0.31 -13.50 -6.51
N ASN A 96 1.37 -12.79 -6.89
CA ASN A 96 1.96 -11.70 -6.09
C ASN A 96 1.43 -10.30 -6.49
N MET A 97 0.29 -10.24 -7.20
CA MET A 97 -0.27 -8.98 -7.74
C MET A 97 0.71 -8.16 -8.60
N GLY A 98 1.71 -8.79 -9.19
CA GLY A 98 2.75 -8.11 -9.95
C GLY A 98 3.86 -7.49 -9.09
N ALA A 99 3.96 -7.81 -7.79
CA ALA A 99 5.07 -7.38 -6.94
C ALA A 99 6.44 -7.76 -7.52
N ARG A 100 6.50 -8.85 -8.30
CA ARG A 100 7.71 -9.26 -9.05
C ARG A 100 8.26 -8.19 -9.99
N PHE A 101 7.44 -7.25 -10.47
CA PHE A 101 7.89 -6.16 -11.36
C PHE A 101 8.43 -4.95 -10.58
N GLN A 102 8.14 -4.87 -9.27
CA GLN A 102 8.58 -3.79 -8.38
C GLN A 102 9.70 -4.24 -7.42
N ALA A 103 9.88 -5.55 -7.24
CA ALA A 103 10.95 -6.11 -6.44
C ALA A 103 12.33 -5.88 -7.10
N PRO A 104 13.40 -5.66 -6.32
CA PRO A 104 14.76 -5.56 -6.84
C PRO A 104 15.15 -6.80 -7.65
N GLY A 105 15.75 -6.58 -8.83
CA GLY A 105 16.14 -7.68 -9.72
C GLY A 105 14.97 -8.35 -10.44
N GLY A 106 13.74 -7.87 -10.24
CA GLY A 106 12.58 -8.25 -11.03
C GLY A 106 12.71 -7.81 -12.49
N PRO A 107 11.98 -8.46 -13.42
CA PRO A 107 11.91 -7.99 -14.80
C PRO A 107 11.37 -6.56 -14.81
N SER A 108 12.11 -5.63 -15.40
CA SER A 108 11.63 -4.28 -15.65
C SER A 108 10.35 -4.35 -16.49
N SER A 109 9.32 -3.59 -16.12
CA SER A 109 8.10 -3.45 -16.94
C SER A 109 8.36 -2.88 -18.33
N HIS A 110 9.56 -2.32 -18.56
CA HIS A 110 10.15 -2.24 -19.89
C HIS A 110 10.48 -3.66 -20.39
N LEU A 111 9.51 -4.28 -21.03
CA LEU A 111 9.82 -5.28 -22.06
C LEU A 111 10.76 -4.60 -23.07
N PRO A 112 11.84 -5.26 -23.52
CA PRO A 112 12.72 -4.74 -24.57
C PRO A 112 12.03 -4.63 -25.95
N PHE A 113 10.74 -4.96 -26.04
CA PHE A 113 9.93 -4.81 -27.24
C PHE A 113 8.69 -3.98 -26.89
N GLY A 114 8.74 -2.71 -27.27
CA GLY A 114 7.52 -1.95 -27.51
C GLY A 114 6.81 -2.54 -28.73
N LEU A 115 5.57 -2.95 -28.51
CA LEU A 115 4.54 -3.15 -29.53
C LEU A 115 3.26 -2.51 -29.01
#